data_AF-A0A767SEL3-F1
#
_entry.id   AF-A0A767SEL3-F1
#
_cell.length_a   1.000
_cell.length_b   1.000
_cell.length_c   1.000
_cell.angle_alpha   90.00
_cell.angle_beta   90.00
_cell.angle_gamma   90.00
#
_symmetry.space_group_name_H-M   'P 1'
#
loop_
_entity.id
_entity.type
_entity.pdbx_description
1 polymer ?
#
loop_
_entity_poly.entity_id
_entity_poly.type
_entity_poly.pdbx_seq_one_letter_code
_entity_poly.pdbx_strand_id
1 'polypeptide(L)'
;LVSEIKKRFEVRLHLHCHATTGMAEMALLKAIEAGVDGVDTAISSMSATYGHPATEALVATLAGTEHDTGLDILKLENIAAYFREVRKKYHAFEGQLKGYDSR
;
A
#
# COMPACT_ATOMS: atom_id res chain seq x y z
N LEU A 1 0.58 13.26 13.19
CA LEU A 1 -0.84 12.86 13.21
C LEU A 1 -1.03 11.54 13.94
N VAL A 2 -0.57 10.41 13.38
CA VAL A 2 -0.73 9.05 13.96
C VAL A 2 -0.33 8.99 15.43
N SER A 3 0.89 9.42 15.78
CA SER A 3 1.36 9.37 17.17
C SER A 3 0.48 10.16 18.15
N GLU A 4 -0.09 11.29 17.72
CA GLU A 4 -0.98 12.09 18.58
C GLU A 4 -2.35 11.44 18.77
N ILE A 5 -2.87 10.75 17.76
CA ILE A 5 -4.10 9.98 17.88
C ILE A 5 -3.88 8.82 18.86
N LYS A 6 -2.80 8.05 18.68
CA LYS A 6 -2.47 6.90 19.54
C LYS A 6 -2.19 7.29 21.00
N LYS A 7 -1.70 8.51 21.26
CA LYS A 7 -1.52 9.04 22.63
C LYS A 7 -2.84 9.42 23.31
N ARG A 8 -3.82 9.92 22.54
CA ARG A 8 -5.06 10.49 23.09
C ARG A 8 -6.20 9.49 23.19
N PHE A 9 -6.18 8.45 22.35
CA PHE A 9 -7.28 7.51 22.21
C PHE A 9 -6.78 6.07 22.23
N GLU A 10 -7.36 5.25 23.10
CA GLU A 10 -7.12 3.81 23.18
C GLU A 10 -7.96 3.05 22.14
N VAL A 11 -7.69 3.30 20.86
CA VAL A 11 -8.37 2.64 19.74
C VAL A 11 -7.34 2.09 18.75
N ARG A 12 -7.78 1.10 17.95
CA ARG A 12 -7.03 0.68 16.77
C ARG A 12 -7.18 1.73 15.68
N LEU A 13 -6.05 2.13 15.09
CA LEU A 13 -5.96 3.08 14.00
C LEU A 13 -5.53 2.34 12.73
N HIS A 14 -6.30 2.53 11.67
CA HIS A 14 -6.03 1.95 10.35
C HIS A 14 -5.88 3.07 9.33
N LEU A 15 -4.80 3.09 8.56
CA LEU A 15 -4.54 4.12 7.56
C LEU A 15 -4.81 3.65 6.14
N HIS A 16 -5.54 4.46 5.39
CA HIS A 16 -5.81 4.30 3.97
C HIS A 16 -5.26 5.51 3.21
N CYS A 17 -4.48 5.30 2.15
CA CYS A 17 -3.87 6.39 1.39
C CYS A 17 -3.71 6.01 -0.10
N HIS A 18 -4.09 6.93 -0.99
CA HIS A 18 -3.98 6.75 -2.44
C HIS A 18 -2.62 7.22 -2.98
N ALA A 19 -2.04 6.47 -3.90
CA ALA A 19 -0.73 6.68 -4.50
C ALA A 19 -0.69 7.77 -5.58
N THR A 20 -1.80 8.51 -5.80
CA THR A 20 -1.96 9.47 -6.89
C THR A 20 -0.82 10.49 -6.95
N THR A 21 -0.38 10.98 -5.79
CA THR A 21 0.68 12.00 -5.68
C THR A 21 2.09 11.41 -5.56
N GLY A 22 2.24 10.09 -5.51
CA GLY A 22 3.50 9.41 -5.25
C GLY A 22 4.00 9.49 -3.81
N MET A 23 3.16 9.96 -2.88
CA MET A 23 3.54 10.13 -1.46
C MET A 23 3.02 9.02 -0.55
N ALA A 24 2.14 8.15 -1.03
CA ALA A 24 1.41 7.21 -0.17
C ALA A 24 2.34 6.16 0.46
N GLU A 25 3.30 5.62 -0.28
CA GLU A 25 4.29 4.66 0.21
C GLU A 25 5.05 5.22 1.41
N MET A 26 5.54 6.47 1.27
CA MET A 26 6.24 7.18 2.34
C MET A 26 5.31 7.49 3.51
N ALA A 27 4.07 7.90 3.24
CA ALA A 27 3.08 8.18 4.27
C ALA A 27 2.73 6.94 5.09
N LEU A 28 2.55 5.79 4.44
CA LEU A 28 2.32 4.50 5.12
C LEU A 28 3.51 4.10 5.98
N LEU A 29 4.74 4.19 5.44
CA LEU A 29 5.94 3.85 6.21
C LEU A 29 6.08 4.73 7.47
N LYS A 30 5.91 6.05 7.34
CA LYS A 30 5.95 6.97 8.49
C LYS A 30 4.80 6.74 9.46
N ALA A 31 3.65 6.26 9.00
CA ALA A 31 2.54 5.90 9.87
C ALA A 31 2.82 4.63 10.67
N ILE A 32 3.46 3.63 10.04
CA ILE A 32 3.92 2.40 10.70
C ILE A 32 4.91 2.73 11.82
N GLU A 33 5.95 3.50 11.52
CA GLU A 33 6.93 3.94 12.52
C GLU A 33 6.28 4.78 13.66
N ALA A 34 5.16 5.44 13.37
CA ALA A 34 4.40 6.23 14.33
C ALA A 34 3.42 5.40 15.18
N GLY A 35 3.30 4.09 14.93
CA GLY A 35 2.47 3.16 15.71
C GLY A 35 1.04 2.96 15.19
N VAL A 36 0.80 3.10 13.88
CA VAL A 36 -0.48 2.70 13.27
C VAL A 36 -0.67 1.17 13.37
N ASP A 37 -1.90 0.71 13.60
CA ASP A 37 -2.19 -0.72 13.83
C ASP A 37 -2.49 -1.51 12.55
N GLY A 38 -2.71 -0.81 11.43
CA GLY A 38 -3.07 -1.39 10.14
C GLY A 38 -2.96 -0.38 9.01
N VAL A 39 -2.68 -0.86 7.81
CA VAL A 39 -2.59 -0.06 6.59
C VAL A 39 -3.24 -0.79 5.42
N ASP A 40 -3.83 -0.04 4.50
CA ASP A 40 -4.33 -0.59 3.25
C ASP A 40 -3.27 -0.52 2.14
N THR A 41 -3.21 -1.60 1.36
CA THR A 41 -2.37 -1.72 0.16
C THR A 41 -3.16 -2.44 -0.92
N ALA A 42 -2.65 -2.41 -2.16
CA ALA A 42 -3.18 -3.20 -3.27
C ALA A 42 -2.09 -4.15 -3.80
N ILE A 43 -2.48 -5.34 -4.25
CA ILE A 43 -1.57 -6.26 -4.94
C ILE A 43 -0.88 -5.53 -6.10
N SER A 44 0.43 -5.72 -6.26
CA SER A 44 1.30 -4.89 -7.10
C SER A 44 0.82 -4.71 -8.55
N SER A 45 0.21 -5.73 -9.15
CA SER A 45 -0.31 -5.63 -10.52
C SER A 45 -1.56 -4.73 -10.65
N MET A 46 -2.20 -4.40 -9.53
CA MET A 46 -3.39 -3.55 -9.40
C MET A 46 -3.12 -2.29 -8.57
N SER A 47 -1.86 -1.96 -8.27
CA SER A 47 -1.46 -0.84 -7.41
C SER A 47 -1.03 0.40 -8.20
N ALA A 48 -0.61 1.45 -7.48
CA ALA A 48 -0.09 2.72 -7.97
C ALA A 48 -1.10 3.58 -8.77
N THR A 49 -0.62 4.72 -9.30
CA THR A 49 -1.44 5.73 -10.00
C THR A 49 -2.63 6.16 -9.13
N TYR A 50 -3.86 6.01 -9.60
CA TYR A 50 -5.07 6.35 -8.86
C TYR A 50 -5.38 5.41 -7.68
N GLY A 51 -4.67 4.28 -7.57
CA GLY A 51 -4.88 3.26 -6.55
C GLY A 51 -4.06 3.50 -5.29
N HIS A 52 -3.49 2.42 -4.76
CA HIS A 52 -2.82 2.37 -3.46
C HIS A 52 -1.37 1.88 -3.60
N PRO A 53 -0.53 2.02 -2.56
CA PRO A 53 0.78 1.39 -2.49
C PRO A 53 0.74 -0.13 -2.70
N ALA A 54 1.80 -0.67 -3.31
CA ALA A 54 1.92 -2.10 -3.58
C ALA A 54 2.11 -2.92 -2.29
N THR A 55 1.30 -3.97 -2.10
CA THR A 55 1.38 -4.87 -0.94
C THR A 55 2.76 -5.49 -0.81
N GLU A 56 3.29 -6.05 -1.88
CA GLU A 56 4.58 -6.76 -1.89
C GLU A 56 5.74 -5.83 -1.58
N ALA A 57 5.72 -4.60 -2.09
CA ALA A 57 6.75 -3.62 -1.83
C ALA A 57 6.79 -3.22 -0.35
N LEU A 58 5.62 -3.01 0.26
CA LEU A 58 5.54 -2.68 1.68
C LEU A 58 5.95 -3.88 2.56
N VAL A 59 5.47 -5.08 2.24
CA VAL A 59 5.87 -6.32 2.94
C VAL A 59 7.38 -6.51 2.88
N ALA A 60 7.99 -6.36 1.69
CA ALA A 60 9.44 -6.47 1.52
C ALA A 60 10.21 -5.40 2.30
N THR A 61 9.66 -4.17 2.38
CA THR A 61 10.26 -3.07 3.15
C THR A 61 10.27 -3.34 4.64
N LEU A 62 9.24 -4.01 5.16
CA LEU A 62 9.09 -4.31 6.59
C LEU A 62 9.71 -5.66 7.00
N ALA A 63 10.11 -6.50 6.05
CA ALA A 63 10.68 -7.81 6.31
C ALA A 63 11.94 -7.72 7.18
N GLY A 64 11.99 -8.49 8.28
CA GLY A 64 13.10 -8.49 9.24
C GLY A 64 13.15 -7.29 10.19
N THR A 65 12.18 -6.38 10.13
CA THR A 65 12.05 -5.26 11.08
C THR A 65 11.15 -5.64 12.27
N GLU A 66 11.01 -4.74 13.26
CA GLU A 66 10.02 -4.90 14.33
C GLU A 66 8.56 -4.84 13.84
N HIS A 67 8.35 -4.38 12.61
CA HIS A 67 7.05 -4.27 11.95
C HIS A 67 6.83 -5.35 10.88
N ASP A 68 7.61 -6.44 10.92
CA ASP A 68 7.46 -7.55 9.97
C ASP A 68 6.01 -8.06 9.96
N THR A 69 5.43 -8.11 8.76
CA THR A 69 4.04 -8.51 8.56
C THR A 69 3.82 -10.02 8.66
N GLY A 70 4.88 -10.83 8.55
CA GLY A 70 4.84 -12.28 8.45
C GLY A 70 4.20 -12.81 7.16
N LEU A 71 3.93 -11.94 6.18
CA LEU A 71 3.32 -12.33 4.91
C LEU A 71 4.35 -12.93 3.95
N ASP A 72 3.96 -14.01 3.29
CA ASP A 72 4.79 -14.72 2.32
C ASP A 72 4.78 -13.99 0.97
N ILE A 73 5.90 -13.32 0.65
CA ILE A 73 6.08 -12.56 -0.59
C ILE A 73 5.87 -13.44 -1.83
N LEU A 74 6.30 -14.71 -1.83
CA LEU A 74 6.16 -15.59 -2.99
C LEU A 74 4.69 -15.93 -3.24
N LYS A 75 3.88 -16.08 -2.17
CA LYS A 75 2.42 -16.25 -2.33
C LYS A 75 1.76 -14.99 -2.87
N LEU A 76 2.19 -13.82 -2.41
CA LEU A 76 1.67 -12.54 -2.91
C LEU A 76 2.01 -12.35 -4.40
N GLU A 77 3.24 -12.67 -4.82
CA GLU A 77 3.63 -12.59 -6.23
C GLU A 77 2.80 -13.51 -7.13
N ASN A 78 2.43 -14.71 -6.67
CA ASN A 78 1.54 -15.60 -7.42
C ASN A 78 0.15 -14.96 -7.63
N ILE A 79 -0.37 -14.28 -6.60
CA ILE A 79 -1.63 -13.53 -6.69
C ILE A 79 -1.47 -12.35 -7.66
N ALA A 80 -0.35 -11.64 -7.61
CA ALA A 80 -0.04 -10.55 -8.52
C ALA A 80 0.06 -10.99 -9.97
N ALA A 81 0.68 -12.14 -10.23
CA ALA A 81 0.77 -12.74 -11.55
C ALA A 81 -0.61 -13.07 -12.12
N TYR A 82 -1.50 -13.62 -11.30
CA TYR A 82 -2.89 -13.84 -11.70
C TYR A 82 -3.59 -12.51 -12.06
N PHE A 83 -3.52 -11.51 -11.19
CA PHE A 83 -4.20 -10.23 -11.43
C PHE A 83 -3.59 -9.43 -12.60
N ARG A 84 -2.31 -9.64 -12.92
CA ARG A 84 -1.67 -9.05 -14.10
C ARG A 84 -2.37 -9.49 -15.38
N GLU A 85 -2.75 -10.76 -15.48
CA GLU A 85 -3.49 -11.28 -16.63
C GLU A 85 -4.96 -10.88 -16.60
N VAL A 86 -5.57 -10.78 -15.41
CA VAL A 86 -6.95 -10.29 -15.27
C VAL A 86 -7.07 -8.83 -15.71
N ARG A 87 -6.16 -7.94 -15.27
CA ARG A 87 -6.19 -6.50 -15.57
C ARG A 87 -6.22 -6.21 -17.07
N LYS A 88 -5.51 -7.00 -17.88
CA LYS A 88 -5.52 -6.88 -19.35
C LYS A 88 -6.92 -6.95 -19.95
N LYS A 89 -7.83 -7.73 -19.36
CA LYS A 89 -9.23 -7.85 -19.81
C LYS A 89 -10.02 -6.55 -19.65
N TYR A 90 -9.56 -5.66 -18.77
CA TYR A 90 -10.22 -4.40 -18.42
C TYR A 90 -9.52 -3.17 -19.00
N HIS A 91 -8.61 -3.36 -19.97
CA HIS A 91 -7.85 -2.26 -20.58
C HIS A 91 -8.72 -1.07 -21.04
N ALA A 92 -9.94 -1.35 -21.54
CA ALA A 92 -10.88 -0.32 -21.98
C ALA A 92 -11.30 0.68 -20.88
N PHE A 93 -11.06 0.37 -19.61
CA PHE A 93 -11.45 1.18 -18.45
C PHE A 93 -10.25 1.81 -17.72
N GLU A 94 -9.03 1.66 -18.25
CA GLU A 94 -7.84 2.27 -17.65
C GLU A 94 -7.85 3.80 -17.79
N GLY A 95 -7.42 4.48 -16.73
CA GLY A 95 -7.22 5.93 -16.76
C GLY A 95 -5.99 6.32 -17.59
N GLN A 96 -5.82 7.63 -17.82
CA GLN A 96 -4.72 8.15 -18.66
C GLN A 96 -3.46 8.55 -17.87
N LEU A 97 -3.52 8.60 -16.53
CA LEU A 97 -2.38 8.95 -15.70
C LEU A 97 -1.23 7.96 -15.91
N LYS A 98 -0.04 8.52 -16.07
CA LYS A 98 1.23 7.78 -16.09
C LYS A 98 2.12 8.38 -15.01
N GLY A 99 2.58 7.55 -14.08
CA GLY A 99 3.35 8.01 -12.93
C GLY A 99 2.45 8.66 -11.87
N TYR A 100 2.78 9.89 -11.49
CA TYR A 100 2.16 10.61 -10.37
C TYR A 100 1.57 11.95 -10.83
N ASP A 101 0.53 12.42 -10.14
CA ASP A 101 -0.05 13.75 -10.34
C ASP A 101 0.23 14.63 -9.12
N SER A 102 0.98 15.71 -9.33
CA SER A 102 1.38 16.66 -8.28
C SER A 102 0.61 17.98 -8.29
N ARG A 103 -0.39 18.12 -9.17
CA ARG A 103 -1.17 19.36 -9.36
C ARG A 103 -2.33 19.49 -8.38
#